data_AF-A0A5B1QBH6-F1
#
_entry.id   AF-A0A5B1QBH6-F1
#
_cell.length_a   1.000
_cell.length_b   1.000
_cell.length_c   1.000
_cell.angle_alpha   90.00
_cell.angle_beta   90.00
_cell.angle_gamma   90.00
#
_symmetry.space_group_name_H-M   'P 1'
#
loop_
_entity.id
_entity.type
_entity.pdbx_description
1 polymer ?
#
loop_
_entity_poly.entity_id
_entity_poly.type
_entity_poly.pdbx_seq_one_letter_code
_entity_poly.pdbx_strand_id
1 'polypeptide(L)'
;MDAALPTDPVAASAGEPPAESSTLSKNAQKKARKAALFAERKLERRAREKEARKEKKRLRAERIAAGEEVPDERPKKRTKLNGPKTPFNARVVTDLGFDDKMSEKEVKSLCSQLAYTYSANRNSQTPFSSLLFTSLNGRTFARLESMNDAGYKRWIGTEWWSEGYDQLWSDEKPESSPSEPAPEQQTSEETTRKALAPKESVVYLTADSAEELTELKEGETYIIGGICDHNRYKNLCLDKARDSGIRAAQLPIGRYLAHLPTRKVLTVNQVFEILLKWVETRDWEEAFYAVIPKRKFQNGKPQEDGDGGDDDDAQAEGEGGQLQDEVGTEKAKEEGEQTS
;
A
#
# COMPACT_ATOMS: atom_id res chain seq x y z
N MET A 1 49.02 11.62 87.93
CA MET A 1 48.94 10.26 88.49
C MET A 1 47.60 9.70 88.07
N ASP A 2 47.62 8.45 87.62
CA ASP A 2 46.56 7.62 87.02
C ASP A 2 45.99 8.09 85.67
N ALA A 3 46.46 7.58 84.52
CA ALA A 3 46.47 6.20 83.97
C ALA A 3 45.16 5.84 83.24
N ALA A 4 45.22 5.85 81.91
CA ALA A 4 44.60 4.85 81.04
C ALA A 4 45.09 5.01 79.58
N LEU A 5 45.77 3.98 79.08
CA LEU A 5 45.96 3.58 77.68
C LEU A 5 45.53 2.08 77.63
N PRO A 6 45.45 1.38 76.48
CA PRO A 6 45.05 1.73 75.10
C PRO A 6 44.12 0.63 74.50
N THR A 7 43.77 0.67 73.19
CA THR A 7 43.87 -0.47 72.21
C THR A 7 43.12 -0.19 70.88
N ASP A 8 43.89 0.15 69.84
CA ASP A 8 44.06 -0.57 68.54
C ASP A 8 42.85 -0.92 67.60
N PRO A 9 43.07 -1.26 66.30
CA PRO A 9 43.34 -0.34 65.18
C PRO A 9 42.51 -0.69 63.89
N VAL A 10 42.90 -0.10 62.74
CA VAL A 10 42.71 -0.60 61.35
C VAL A 10 41.37 -0.29 60.65
N ALA A 11 41.45 0.48 59.55
CA ALA A 11 41.24 0.00 58.17
C ALA A 11 40.90 1.16 57.22
N ALA A 12 41.83 1.49 56.33
CA ALA A 12 41.54 2.24 55.12
C ALA A 12 40.63 1.40 54.22
N SER A 13 39.44 1.92 53.89
CA SER A 13 38.58 1.36 52.84
C SER A 13 38.76 2.19 51.56
N ALA A 14 39.32 1.53 50.55
CA ALA A 14 39.47 2.02 49.19
C ALA A 14 38.09 2.29 48.57
N GLY A 15 37.95 3.44 47.90
CA GLY A 15 36.76 3.75 47.13
C GLY A 15 36.62 2.85 45.90
N GLU A 16 35.46 2.22 45.76
CA GLU A 16 35.00 1.65 44.49
C GLU A 16 34.53 2.77 43.55
N PRO A 17 34.79 2.67 42.23
CA PRO A 17 34.27 3.61 41.24
C PRO A 17 32.76 3.37 41.03
N PRO A 18 31.94 4.41 40.77
CA PRO A 18 30.51 4.23 40.57
C PRO A 18 30.25 3.52 39.24
N ALA A 19 29.47 2.43 39.30
CA ALA A 19 28.90 1.78 38.13
C ALA A 19 27.93 2.76 37.43
N GLU A 20 28.27 3.17 36.21
CA GLU A 20 27.36 3.92 35.34
C GLU A 20 26.17 3.05 34.93
N SER A 21 25.08 3.14 35.68
CA SER A 21 23.78 2.65 35.24
C SER A 21 23.20 3.63 34.21
N SER A 22 23.29 3.27 32.92
CA SER A 22 22.60 3.97 31.83
C SER A 22 21.09 3.71 31.91
N THR A 23 20.46 4.28 32.91
CA THR A 23 19.00 4.26 33.06
C THR A 23 18.39 5.00 31.87
N LEU A 24 17.60 4.28 31.07
CA LEU A 24 16.85 4.85 29.93
C LEU A 24 16.18 6.17 30.34
N SER A 25 16.30 7.21 29.52
CA SER A 25 15.65 8.50 29.77
C SER A 25 14.17 8.32 30.13
N LYS A 26 13.64 9.16 31.03
CA LYS A 26 12.23 9.13 31.48
C LYS A 26 11.22 9.08 30.31
N ASN A 27 11.57 9.68 29.17
CA ASN A 27 10.77 9.63 27.94
C ASN A 27 10.82 8.26 27.24
N ALA A 28 11.98 7.62 27.20
CA ALA A 28 12.14 6.28 26.64
C ALA A 28 11.38 5.23 27.48
N GLN A 29 11.44 5.34 28.81
CA GLN A 29 10.67 4.49 29.72
C GLN A 29 9.15 4.71 29.59
N LYS A 30 8.70 5.97 29.45
CA LYS A 30 7.29 6.30 29.18
C LYS A 30 6.81 5.72 27.84
N LYS A 31 7.65 5.79 26.80
CA LYS A 31 7.36 5.20 25.48
C LYS A 31 7.28 3.67 25.54
N ALA A 32 8.21 3.02 26.25
CA ALA A 32 8.21 1.57 26.43
C ALA A 32 6.99 1.08 27.21
N ARG A 33 6.62 1.75 28.32
CA ARG A 33 5.39 1.42 29.08
C ARG A 33 4.13 1.60 28.26
N LYS A 34 4.03 2.68 27.47
CA LYS A 34 2.89 2.91 26.56
C LYS A 34 2.81 1.82 25.48
N ALA A 35 3.96 1.39 24.94
CA ALA A 35 4.02 0.31 23.95
C ALA A 35 3.61 -1.05 24.55
N ALA A 36 4.06 -1.37 25.77
CA ALA A 36 3.70 -2.59 26.47
C ALA A 36 2.19 -2.65 26.80
N LEU A 37 1.64 -1.55 27.34
CA LEU A 37 0.21 -1.44 27.65
C LEU A 37 -0.66 -1.50 26.39
N PHE A 38 -0.19 -0.92 25.28
CA PHE A 38 -0.85 -1.06 23.98
C PHE A 38 -0.81 -2.51 23.47
N ALA A 39 0.32 -3.20 23.62
CA ALA A 39 0.45 -4.60 23.23
C ALA A 39 -0.49 -5.51 24.03
N GLU A 40 -0.59 -5.28 25.34
CA GLU A 40 -1.50 -6.00 26.23
C GLU A 40 -2.97 -5.75 25.87
N ARG A 41 -3.38 -4.48 25.74
CA ARG A 41 -4.74 -4.13 25.30
C ARG A 41 -5.08 -4.69 23.92
N LYS A 42 -4.10 -4.77 23.01
CA LYS A 42 -4.29 -5.38 21.68
C LYS A 42 -4.55 -6.89 21.79
N LEU A 43 -3.90 -7.59 22.70
CA LEU A 43 -4.14 -9.01 22.95
C LEU A 43 -5.52 -9.24 23.57
N GLU A 44 -5.89 -8.43 24.55
CA GLU A 44 -7.21 -8.47 25.20
C GLU A 44 -8.34 -8.17 24.19
N ARG A 45 -8.19 -7.12 23.37
CA ARG A 45 -9.13 -6.79 22.29
C ARG A 45 -9.30 -7.95 21.32
N ARG A 46 -8.20 -8.56 20.86
CA ARG A 46 -8.22 -9.73 19.97
C ARG A 46 -8.90 -10.94 20.62
N ALA A 47 -8.71 -11.17 21.93
CA ALA A 47 -9.39 -12.25 22.66
C ALA A 47 -10.91 -12.00 22.72
N ARG A 48 -11.32 -10.79 23.11
CA ARG A 48 -12.73 -10.39 23.17
C ARG A 48 -13.42 -10.47 21.80
N GLU A 49 -12.78 -9.99 20.74
CA GLU A 49 -13.27 -10.10 19.36
C GLU A 49 -13.45 -11.57 18.94
N LYS A 50 -12.50 -12.45 19.30
CA LYS A 50 -12.57 -13.88 19.02
C LYS A 50 -13.72 -14.56 19.75
N GLU A 51 -13.96 -14.20 21.01
CA GLU A 51 -15.08 -14.72 21.81
C GLU A 51 -16.43 -14.22 21.29
N ALA A 52 -16.58 -12.91 21.04
CA ALA A 52 -17.79 -12.35 20.45
C ALA A 52 -18.11 -12.99 19.08
N ARG A 53 -17.09 -13.26 18.26
CA ARG A 53 -17.26 -13.98 16.99
C ARG A 53 -17.74 -15.43 17.18
N LYS A 54 -17.22 -16.14 18.19
CA LYS A 54 -17.68 -17.50 18.54
C LYS A 54 -19.12 -17.49 19.03
N GLU A 55 -19.47 -16.56 19.90
CA GLU A 55 -20.81 -16.40 20.44
C GLU A 55 -21.83 -16.04 19.35
N LYS A 56 -21.52 -15.06 18.49
CA LYS A 56 -22.35 -14.72 17.32
C LYS A 56 -22.56 -15.94 16.40
N LYS A 57 -21.53 -16.78 16.22
CA LYS A 57 -21.64 -18.02 15.43
C LYS A 57 -22.54 -19.07 16.12
N ARG A 58 -22.46 -19.20 17.45
CA ARG A 58 -23.30 -20.11 18.24
C ARG A 58 -24.76 -19.68 18.21
N LEU A 59 -25.05 -18.42 18.51
CA LEU A 59 -26.40 -17.83 18.41
C LEU A 59 -27.00 -18.00 17.02
N ARG A 60 -26.20 -17.80 15.96
CA ARG A 60 -26.67 -18.04 14.58
C ARG A 60 -27.00 -19.51 14.34
N ALA A 61 -26.18 -20.44 14.83
CA ALA A 61 -26.45 -21.87 14.69
C ALA A 61 -27.72 -22.30 15.46
N GLU A 62 -27.95 -21.73 16.64
CA GLU A 62 -29.18 -21.95 17.43
C GLU A 62 -30.42 -21.39 16.73
N ARG A 63 -30.36 -20.18 16.17
CA ARG A 63 -31.46 -19.60 15.38
C ARG A 63 -31.78 -20.43 14.13
N ILE A 64 -30.76 -20.92 13.43
CA ILE A 64 -30.93 -21.83 12.29
C ILE A 64 -31.55 -23.16 12.74
N ALA A 65 -31.09 -23.73 13.86
CA ALA A 65 -31.64 -24.98 14.41
C ALA A 65 -33.08 -24.81 14.89
N ALA A 66 -33.47 -23.62 15.33
CA ALA A 66 -34.83 -23.25 15.69
C ALA A 66 -35.76 -23.00 14.48
N GLY A 67 -35.26 -23.12 13.25
CA GLY A 67 -36.03 -22.95 12.02
C GLY A 67 -36.26 -21.49 11.62
N GLU A 68 -35.57 -20.52 12.23
CA GLU A 68 -35.61 -19.13 11.75
C GLU A 68 -34.81 -18.97 10.46
N GLU A 69 -35.39 -18.29 9.47
CA GLU A 69 -34.63 -17.81 8.31
C GLU A 69 -33.69 -16.67 8.73
N VAL A 70 -32.39 -16.95 8.72
CA VAL A 70 -31.34 -15.98 8.99
C VAL A 70 -30.70 -15.55 7.67
N PRO A 71 -30.75 -14.25 7.29
CA PRO A 71 -30.08 -13.75 6.09
C PRO A 71 -28.59 -14.13 6.05
N ASP A 72 -28.07 -14.50 4.89
CA ASP A 72 -26.66 -14.86 4.77
C ASP A 72 -25.76 -13.62 4.80
N GLU A 73 -25.27 -13.26 5.98
CA GLU A 73 -24.31 -12.17 6.19
C GLU A 73 -22.88 -12.49 5.70
N ARG A 74 -22.63 -13.68 5.16
CA ARG A 74 -21.29 -13.97 4.61
C ARG A 74 -21.02 -12.98 3.48
N PRO A 75 -19.83 -12.33 3.44
CA PRO A 75 -19.47 -11.50 2.31
C PRO A 75 -19.57 -12.39 1.07
N LYS A 76 -20.41 -11.98 0.11
CA LYS A 76 -20.54 -12.68 -1.17
C LYS A 76 -19.11 -12.85 -1.70
N LYS A 77 -18.63 -14.09 -1.83
CA LYS A 77 -17.36 -14.34 -2.50
C LYS A 77 -17.47 -13.63 -3.84
N ARG A 78 -16.56 -12.68 -4.10
CA ARG A 78 -16.49 -12.01 -5.41
C ARG A 78 -16.48 -13.12 -6.44
N THR A 79 -17.56 -13.25 -7.20
CA THR A 79 -17.64 -14.20 -8.30
C THR A 79 -16.46 -13.88 -9.19
N LYS A 80 -15.54 -14.82 -9.37
CA LYS A 80 -14.45 -14.63 -10.35
C LYS A 80 -15.15 -14.32 -11.67
N LEU A 81 -14.90 -13.13 -12.21
CA LEU A 81 -15.39 -12.76 -13.54
C LEU A 81 -14.66 -13.68 -14.52
N ASN A 82 -15.30 -14.79 -14.86
CA ASN A 82 -14.77 -15.79 -15.77
C ASN A 82 -15.09 -15.32 -17.20
N GLY A 83 -14.20 -14.52 -17.77
CA GLY A 83 -14.27 -14.08 -19.16
C GLY A 83 -12.90 -13.57 -19.63
N PRO A 84 -12.66 -13.52 -20.94
CA PRO A 84 -11.41 -12.97 -21.48
C PRO A 84 -11.23 -11.53 -21.00
N LYS A 85 -10.01 -11.20 -20.59
CA LYS A 85 -9.66 -9.83 -20.21
C LYS A 85 -9.54 -8.97 -21.47
N THR A 86 -10.03 -7.75 -21.40
CA THR A 86 -9.94 -6.74 -22.46
C THR A 86 -9.18 -5.54 -21.90
N PRO A 87 -7.82 -5.56 -21.94
CA PRO A 87 -7.03 -4.49 -21.36
C PRO A 87 -7.39 -3.14 -21.97
N PHE A 88 -7.54 -2.13 -21.13
CA PHE A 88 -7.63 -0.76 -21.56
C PHE A 88 -6.22 -0.26 -21.83
N ASN A 89 -5.98 0.19 -23.06
CA ASN A 89 -4.65 0.58 -23.52
C ASN A 89 -4.23 1.94 -22.95
N ALA A 90 -4.09 2.03 -21.63
CA ALA A 90 -3.53 3.17 -20.93
C ALA A 90 -2.66 2.67 -19.79
N ARG A 91 -1.73 3.51 -19.34
CA ARG A 91 -0.80 3.19 -18.26
C ARG A 91 -1.11 3.99 -17.01
N VAL A 92 -0.84 3.40 -15.86
CA VAL A 92 -0.92 4.12 -14.58
C VAL A 92 0.44 4.08 -13.90
N VAL A 93 0.92 5.26 -13.53
CA VAL A 93 2.19 5.46 -12.82
C VAL A 93 1.88 5.80 -11.37
N THR A 94 2.56 5.17 -10.42
CA THR A 94 2.61 5.64 -9.04
C THR A 94 3.95 6.28 -8.78
N ASP A 95 3.95 7.59 -8.53
CA ASP A 95 5.14 8.39 -8.25
C ASP A 95 5.54 8.24 -6.77
N LEU A 96 6.57 7.43 -6.48
CA LEU A 96 7.04 7.14 -5.12
C LEU A 96 8.08 8.16 -4.60
N GLY A 97 8.27 9.28 -5.30
CA GLY A 97 9.29 10.29 -5.02
C GLY A 97 9.01 11.19 -3.80
N PHE A 98 8.31 10.67 -2.79
CA PHE A 98 7.88 11.41 -1.60
C PHE A 98 8.25 10.71 -0.28
N ASP A 99 9.21 9.78 -0.31
CA ASP A 99 9.60 8.98 0.86
C ASP A 99 9.90 9.88 2.07
N ASP A 100 10.68 10.95 1.89
CA ASP A 100 11.06 11.94 2.92
C ASP A 100 9.86 12.64 3.59
N LYS A 101 8.70 12.66 2.93
CA LYS A 101 7.49 13.36 3.39
C LYS A 101 6.55 12.47 4.21
N MET A 102 6.89 11.20 4.36
CA MET A 102 6.09 10.21 5.10
C MET A 102 6.79 9.73 6.38
N SER A 103 5.99 9.42 7.39
CA SER A 103 6.40 8.64 8.55
C SER A 103 6.52 7.14 8.21
N GLU A 104 7.19 6.37 9.07
CA GLU A 104 7.28 4.90 8.93
C GLU A 104 5.92 4.19 8.84
N LYS A 105 4.89 4.74 9.50
CA LYS A 105 3.53 4.19 9.43
C LYS A 105 2.90 4.47 8.06
N GLU A 106 3.06 5.69 7.58
CA GLU A 106 2.56 6.12 6.27
C GLU A 106 3.26 5.35 5.13
N VAL A 107 4.57 5.09 5.23
CA VAL A 107 5.30 4.21 4.29
C VAL A 107 4.74 2.79 4.27
N LYS A 108 4.42 2.21 5.45
CA LYS A 108 3.79 0.89 5.53
C LYS A 108 2.41 0.89 4.89
N SER A 109 1.61 1.92 5.15
CA SER A 109 0.29 2.09 4.55
C SER A 109 0.39 2.21 3.02
N LEU A 110 1.33 3.02 2.52
CA LEU A 110 1.61 3.14 1.08
C LEU A 110 1.94 1.79 0.46
N CYS A 111 2.86 1.00 1.05
CA CYS A 111 3.24 -0.30 0.51
C CYS A 111 2.03 -1.27 0.42
N SER A 112 1.14 -1.25 1.41
CA SER A 112 -0.12 -2.01 1.33
C SER A 112 -1.03 -1.49 0.20
N GLN A 113 -1.13 -0.17 0.03
CA GLN A 113 -1.89 0.43 -1.07
C GLN A 113 -1.36 0.01 -2.45
N LEU A 114 -0.03 -0.08 -2.64
CA LEU A 114 0.56 -0.60 -3.90
C LEU A 114 0.16 -2.06 -4.17
N ALA A 115 0.07 -2.90 -3.12
CA ALA A 115 -0.41 -4.26 -3.26
C ALA A 115 -1.91 -4.32 -3.61
N TYR A 116 -2.72 -3.41 -3.08
CA TYR A 116 -4.12 -3.29 -3.44
C TYR A 116 -4.31 -2.81 -4.88
N THR A 117 -3.53 -1.84 -5.38
CA THR A 117 -3.61 -1.40 -6.78
C THR A 117 -3.28 -2.53 -7.75
N TYR A 118 -2.16 -3.24 -7.53
CA TYR A 118 -1.79 -4.41 -8.33
C TYR A 118 -2.88 -5.48 -8.31
N SER A 119 -3.39 -5.82 -7.12
CA SER A 119 -4.44 -6.83 -6.96
C SER A 119 -5.74 -6.41 -7.64
N ALA A 120 -6.13 -5.13 -7.57
CA ALA A 120 -7.31 -4.60 -8.23
C ALA A 120 -7.18 -4.73 -9.75
N ASN A 121 -6.04 -4.30 -10.32
CA ASN A 121 -5.78 -4.41 -11.76
C ASN A 121 -5.83 -5.86 -12.23
N ARG A 122 -5.09 -6.75 -11.55
CA ARG A 122 -5.03 -8.19 -11.90
C ARG A 122 -6.39 -8.87 -11.86
N ASN A 123 -7.32 -8.39 -11.03
CA ASN A 123 -8.65 -8.97 -10.87
C ASN A 123 -9.75 -8.28 -11.69
N SER A 124 -9.44 -7.25 -12.48
CA SER A 124 -10.40 -6.60 -13.37
C SER A 124 -10.52 -7.33 -14.72
N GLN A 125 -11.69 -7.19 -15.34
CA GLN A 125 -11.94 -7.63 -16.72
C GLN A 125 -11.36 -6.66 -17.74
N THR A 126 -11.16 -5.39 -17.36
CA THR A 126 -10.59 -4.35 -18.20
C THR A 126 -9.39 -3.70 -17.50
N PRO A 127 -8.31 -4.45 -17.26
CA PRO A 127 -7.14 -3.93 -16.58
C PRO A 127 -6.46 -2.83 -17.40
N PHE A 128 -5.77 -1.90 -16.73
CA PHE A 128 -4.75 -1.08 -17.40
C PHE A 128 -3.63 -1.96 -17.94
N SER A 129 -3.08 -1.59 -19.10
CA SER A 129 -2.11 -2.41 -19.84
C SER A 129 -0.76 -2.55 -19.14
N SER A 130 -0.34 -1.53 -18.38
CA SER A 130 0.86 -1.58 -17.53
C SER A 130 0.70 -0.71 -16.29
N LEU A 131 1.29 -1.16 -15.18
CA LEU A 131 1.47 -0.37 -13.97
C LEU A 131 2.96 -0.03 -13.81
N LEU A 132 3.27 1.24 -13.65
CA LEU A 132 4.64 1.69 -13.44
C LEU A 132 4.79 2.31 -12.05
N PHE A 133 5.86 1.97 -11.34
CA PHE A 133 6.19 2.53 -10.04
C PHE A 133 7.56 3.21 -10.15
N THR A 134 7.57 4.54 -10.08
CA THR A 134 8.79 5.34 -10.30
C THR A 134 9.33 5.91 -9.00
N SER A 135 10.58 6.35 -9.02
CA SER A 135 11.28 6.94 -7.87
C SER A 135 11.33 6.00 -6.67
N LEU A 136 11.43 4.68 -6.92
CA LEU A 136 11.51 3.70 -5.84
C LEU A 136 12.86 3.81 -5.12
N ASN A 137 12.85 4.32 -3.90
CA ASN A 137 14.04 4.46 -3.07
C ASN A 137 13.70 4.41 -1.57
N GLY A 138 14.73 4.62 -0.73
CA GLY A 138 14.57 4.91 0.68
C GLY A 138 13.82 3.82 1.47
N ARG A 139 12.94 4.26 2.38
CA ARG A 139 12.20 3.39 3.29
C ARG A 139 11.14 2.57 2.57
N THR A 140 10.55 3.13 1.51
CA THR A 140 9.57 2.45 0.67
C THR A 140 10.20 1.25 -0.04
N PHE A 141 11.39 1.43 -0.64
CA PHE A 141 12.17 0.32 -1.21
C PHE A 141 12.52 -0.75 -0.17
N ALA A 142 13.14 -0.35 0.94
CA ALA A 142 13.53 -1.28 2.00
C ALA A 142 12.34 -2.07 2.55
N ARG A 143 11.17 -1.43 2.65
CA ARG A 143 9.94 -2.09 3.08
C ARG A 143 9.48 -3.12 2.06
N LEU A 144 9.39 -2.78 0.77
CA LEU A 144 8.99 -3.71 -0.29
C LEU A 144 9.93 -4.93 -0.37
N GLU A 145 11.24 -4.75 -0.24
CA GLU A 145 12.22 -5.84 -0.18
C GLU A 145 11.95 -6.77 1.01
N SER A 146 11.67 -6.20 2.18
CA SER A 146 11.41 -6.98 3.41
C SER A 146 10.07 -7.73 3.41
N MET A 147 9.13 -7.36 2.55
CA MET A 147 7.76 -7.90 2.56
C MET A 147 7.60 -9.09 1.62
N ASN A 148 7.08 -10.19 2.16
CA ASN A 148 6.67 -11.36 1.38
C ASN A 148 7.78 -11.86 0.42
N ASP A 149 9.02 -11.89 0.92
CA ASP A 149 10.22 -12.26 0.16
C ASP A 149 10.32 -11.47 -1.16
N ALA A 150 10.39 -10.14 -1.02
CA ALA A 150 10.37 -9.17 -2.12
C ALA A 150 9.29 -9.47 -3.18
N GLY A 151 8.08 -9.83 -2.75
CA GLY A 151 7.06 -10.41 -3.62
C GLY A 151 6.60 -9.51 -4.78
N TYR A 152 6.83 -8.21 -4.69
CA TYR A 152 6.57 -7.25 -5.76
C TYR A 152 7.40 -7.53 -7.03
N LYS A 153 8.58 -8.16 -6.90
CA LYS A 153 9.43 -8.56 -8.04
C LYS A 153 8.79 -9.62 -8.92
N ARG A 154 7.80 -10.37 -8.40
CA ARG A 154 7.05 -11.40 -9.12
C ARG A 154 5.74 -10.88 -9.72
N TRP A 155 5.46 -9.58 -9.60
CA TRP A 155 4.25 -8.98 -10.16
C TRP A 155 4.38 -8.84 -11.67
N ILE A 156 3.41 -9.40 -12.41
CA ILE A 156 3.41 -9.41 -13.87
C ILE A 156 2.70 -8.15 -14.37
N GLY A 157 3.21 -7.54 -15.44
CA GLY A 157 2.66 -6.30 -15.98
C GLY A 157 2.93 -5.09 -15.09
N THR A 158 4.05 -5.14 -14.34
CA THR A 158 4.53 -4.01 -13.54
C THR A 158 5.96 -3.67 -13.89
N GLU A 159 6.27 -2.38 -13.93
CA GLU A 159 7.63 -1.83 -14.08
C GLU A 159 8.01 -1.08 -12.80
N TRP A 160 9.27 -1.19 -12.37
CA TRP A 160 9.78 -0.55 -11.15
C TRP A 160 11.07 0.21 -11.46
N TRP A 161 11.03 1.54 -11.35
CA TRP A 161 12.16 2.42 -11.67
C TRP A 161 12.69 3.10 -10.41
N SER A 162 14.00 3.20 -10.30
CA SER A 162 14.64 4.03 -9.28
C SER A 162 14.58 5.51 -9.66
N GLU A 163 14.51 5.80 -10.97
CA GLU A 163 14.42 7.14 -11.54
C GLU A 163 12.99 7.70 -11.52
N GLY A 164 12.86 9.00 -11.75
CA GLY A 164 11.58 9.69 -11.83
C GLY A 164 10.77 9.35 -13.07
N TYR A 165 9.48 9.71 -13.02
CA TYR A 165 8.57 9.53 -14.16
C TYR A 165 8.94 10.41 -15.36
N ASP A 166 9.78 11.43 -15.19
CA ASP A 166 10.31 12.26 -16.27
C ASP A 166 11.00 11.43 -17.37
N GLN A 167 11.56 10.27 -16.99
CA GLN A 167 12.17 9.30 -17.89
C GLN A 167 11.19 8.70 -18.92
N LEU A 168 9.88 8.90 -18.75
CA LEU A 168 8.88 8.51 -19.75
C LEU A 168 9.08 9.27 -21.07
N TRP A 169 9.59 10.50 -21.05
CA TRP A 169 9.75 11.35 -22.24
C TRP A 169 11.16 11.95 -22.36
N SER A 170 12.12 11.45 -21.59
CA SER A 170 13.52 11.87 -21.73
C SER A 170 14.12 11.28 -23.00
N ASP A 171 14.56 12.14 -23.91
CA ASP A 171 15.24 11.80 -25.17
C ASP A 171 16.69 11.31 -24.95
N GLU A 172 17.13 11.09 -23.71
CA GLU A 172 18.49 10.62 -23.42
C GLU A 172 18.66 9.19 -23.92
N LYS A 173 19.18 9.09 -25.15
CA LYS A 173 19.96 7.93 -25.58
C LYS A 173 21.01 7.68 -24.49
N PRO A 174 21.16 6.44 -23.99
CA PRO A 174 22.29 6.14 -23.11
C PRO A 174 23.56 6.53 -23.87
N GLU A 175 24.31 7.49 -23.34
CA GLU A 175 25.63 7.83 -23.86
C GLU A 175 26.51 6.59 -23.72
N SER A 176 26.64 5.84 -24.82
CA SER A 176 27.70 4.87 -24.97
C SER A 176 29.02 5.65 -24.96
N SER A 177 29.69 5.68 -23.82
CA SER A 177 31.10 6.08 -23.75
C SER A 177 31.92 5.12 -24.63
N PRO A 178 32.80 5.61 -25.51
CA PRO A 178 33.66 4.74 -26.30
C PRO A 178 34.86 4.32 -25.44
N SER A 179 34.78 3.15 -24.83
CA SER A 179 35.96 2.44 -24.33
C SER A 179 36.14 1.13 -25.11
N GLU A 180 37.37 0.95 -25.57
CA GLU A 180 37.90 -0.08 -26.50
C GLU A 180 37.47 -1.54 -26.24
N PRO A 181 37.55 -2.43 -27.26
CA PRO A 181 36.96 -3.76 -27.20
C PRO A 181 37.90 -4.79 -26.55
N ALA A 182 37.39 -5.56 -25.57
CA ALA A 182 37.93 -6.87 -25.16
C ALA A 182 36.90 -7.65 -24.30
N PRO A 183 36.99 -8.98 -24.23
CA PRO A 183 36.34 -9.93 -25.12
C PRO A 183 35.00 -10.46 -24.56
N GLU A 184 34.25 -11.04 -25.49
CA GLU A 184 32.94 -11.67 -25.36
C GLU A 184 32.75 -12.50 -24.08
N GLN A 185 31.88 -12.01 -23.20
CA GLN A 185 31.08 -12.86 -22.33
C GLN A 185 29.61 -12.60 -22.66
N GLN A 186 28.96 -13.64 -23.18
CA GLN A 186 27.52 -13.69 -23.37
C GLN A 186 26.83 -13.59 -22.00
N THR A 187 26.57 -12.38 -21.52
CA THR A 187 25.48 -12.14 -20.57
C THR A 187 24.28 -11.69 -21.38
N SER A 188 23.25 -12.54 -21.39
CA SER A 188 21.93 -12.22 -21.89
C SER A 188 21.28 -11.19 -20.95
N GLU A 189 21.72 -9.95 -21.02
CA GLU A 189 21.00 -8.82 -20.45
C GLU A 189 19.90 -8.44 -21.43
N GLU A 190 18.72 -9.00 -21.22
CA GLU A 190 17.48 -8.50 -21.79
C GLU A 190 17.29 -7.08 -21.26
N THR A 191 17.83 -6.09 -21.96
CA THR A 191 17.67 -4.68 -21.63
C THR A 191 16.19 -4.35 -21.77
N THR A 192 15.45 -4.40 -20.65
CA THR A 192 14.06 -3.95 -20.56
C THR A 192 14.01 -2.51 -21.10
N ARG A 193 13.56 -2.33 -22.35
CA ARG A 193 13.39 -1.00 -22.94
C ARG A 193 12.34 -0.28 -22.08
N LYS A 194 12.76 0.77 -21.38
CA LYS A 194 11.86 1.63 -20.59
C LYS A 194 10.69 2.08 -21.47
N ALA A 195 9.47 1.95 -20.96
CA ALA A 195 8.28 2.28 -21.73
C ALA A 195 8.14 3.80 -21.91
N LEU A 196 8.50 4.32 -23.09
CA LEU A 196 8.38 5.76 -23.40
C LEU A 196 6.91 6.21 -23.58
N ALA A 197 6.65 7.50 -23.41
CA ALA A 197 5.37 8.17 -23.62
C ALA A 197 5.60 9.56 -24.24
N PRO A 198 4.80 10.00 -25.22
CA PRO A 198 4.74 11.42 -25.56
C PRO A 198 4.42 12.26 -24.33
N LYS A 199 5.14 13.35 -24.11
CA LYS A 199 4.96 14.19 -22.91
C LYS A 199 3.53 14.74 -22.82
N GLU A 200 2.92 15.02 -23.96
CA GLU A 200 1.57 15.56 -24.11
C GLU A 200 0.49 14.55 -23.72
N SER A 201 0.79 13.25 -23.76
CA SER A 201 -0.14 12.18 -23.35
C SER A 201 0.00 11.79 -21.89
N VAL A 202 0.79 12.52 -21.10
CA VAL A 202 0.97 12.27 -19.67
C VAL A 202 0.14 13.26 -18.86
N VAL A 203 -0.64 12.74 -17.90
CA VAL A 203 -1.49 13.53 -17.01
C VAL A 203 -1.20 13.19 -15.56
N TYR A 204 -0.80 14.18 -14.76
CA TYR A 204 -0.66 14.02 -13.31
C TYR A 204 -2.00 14.25 -12.61
N LEU A 205 -2.49 13.22 -11.92
CA LEU A 205 -3.72 13.30 -11.15
C LEU A 205 -3.48 13.93 -9.78
N THR A 206 -4.12 15.06 -9.52
CA THR A 206 -3.99 15.79 -8.26
C THR A 206 -5.27 16.53 -7.92
N ALA A 207 -5.68 16.47 -6.64
CA ALA A 207 -6.89 17.13 -6.16
C ALA A 207 -6.79 18.67 -6.14
N ASP A 208 -5.58 19.21 -6.29
CA ASP A 208 -5.35 20.66 -6.27
C ASP A 208 -5.42 21.29 -7.69
N SER A 209 -5.55 20.48 -8.76
CA SER A 209 -5.68 21.02 -10.11
C SER A 209 -7.04 21.72 -10.30
N ALA A 210 -7.06 22.84 -11.02
CA ALA A 210 -8.28 23.49 -11.44
C ALA A 210 -8.98 22.74 -12.58
N GLU A 211 -8.23 22.00 -13.40
CA GLU A 211 -8.76 21.25 -14.54
C GLU A 211 -9.36 19.92 -14.08
N GLU A 212 -10.61 19.64 -14.48
CA GLU A 212 -11.24 18.34 -14.21
C GLU A 212 -10.94 17.33 -15.33
N LEU A 213 -10.62 16.10 -14.95
CA LEU A 213 -10.48 14.98 -15.87
C LEU A 213 -11.87 14.50 -16.31
N THR A 214 -12.20 14.67 -17.60
CA THR A 214 -13.52 14.31 -18.13
C THR A 214 -13.64 12.86 -18.53
N GLU A 215 -12.55 12.25 -19.02
CA GLU A 215 -12.50 10.88 -19.52
C GLU A 215 -11.08 10.32 -19.42
N LEU A 216 -10.94 8.99 -19.37
CA LEU A 216 -9.68 8.31 -19.62
C LEU A 216 -9.60 7.89 -21.09
N LYS A 217 -8.44 8.12 -21.71
CA LYS A 217 -8.14 7.86 -23.10
C LYS A 217 -7.10 6.76 -23.22
N GLU A 218 -7.25 5.95 -24.26
CA GLU A 218 -6.20 5.02 -24.65
C GLU A 218 -4.99 5.78 -25.21
N GLY A 219 -3.80 5.23 -25.03
CA GLY A 219 -2.52 5.86 -25.34
C GLY A 219 -1.99 6.81 -24.24
N GLU A 220 -2.83 7.23 -23.29
CA GLU A 220 -2.41 8.13 -22.22
C GLU A 220 -1.76 7.39 -21.03
N THR A 221 -0.98 8.15 -20.27
CA THR A 221 -0.32 7.72 -19.05
C THR A 221 -0.77 8.61 -17.88
N TYR A 222 -1.39 8.02 -16.86
CA TYR A 222 -1.91 8.74 -15.70
C TYR A 222 -0.99 8.55 -14.49
N ILE A 223 -0.49 9.64 -13.92
CA ILE A 223 0.36 9.61 -12.72
C ILE A 223 -0.48 9.85 -11.47
N ILE A 224 -0.29 9.02 -10.46
CA ILE A 224 -0.84 9.17 -9.11
C ILE A 224 0.32 9.42 -8.15
N GLY A 225 0.21 10.44 -7.30
CA GLY A 225 1.18 10.69 -6.24
C GLY A 225 1.16 9.57 -5.21
N GLY A 226 2.26 8.81 -5.12
CA GLY A 226 2.46 7.72 -4.16
C GLY A 226 2.77 8.24 -2.75
N ILE A 227 1.82 8.93 -2.13
CA ILE A 227 2.01 9.58 -0.83
C ILE A 227 0.82 9.33 0.10
N CYS A 228 1.11 9.05 1.36
CA CYS A 228 0.13 8.95 2.45
C CYS A 228 0.40 10.08 3.46
N ASP A 229 -0.15 11.27 3.23
CA ASP A 229 0.16 12.46 4.05
C ASP A 229 -1.06 13.07 4.75
N HIS A 230 -2.25 12.48 4.58
CA HIS A 230 -3.51 13.05 5.05
C HIS A 230 -3.79 14.46 4.48
N ASN A 231 -3.26 14.75 3.28
CA ASN A 231 -3.30 16.04 2.60
C ASN A 231 -2.68 17.19 3.43
N ARG A 232 -1.54 16.90 4.07
CA ARG A 232 -0.73 17.85 4.82
C ARG A 232 0.09 18.74 3.87
N TYR A 233 0.51 18.22 2.73
CA TYR A 233 1.30 18.93 1.73
C TYR A 233 0.43 19.37 0.55
N LYS A 234 -0.20 20.55 0.69
CA LYS A 234 -1.01 21.16 -0.37
C LYS A 234 -0.17 21.46 -1.59
N ASN A 235 -0.75 21.28 -2.78
CA ASN A 235 -0.15 21.53 -4.08
C ASN A 235 1.09 20.69 -4.41
N LEU A 236 1.54 19.77 -3.54
CA LEU A 236 2.79 19.03 -3.73
C LEU A 236 2.88 18.33 -5.10
N CYS A 237 1.83 17.59 -5.45
CA CYS A 237 1.75 16.90 -6.74
C CYS A 237 1.52 17.86 -7.90
N LEU A 238 0.77 18.95 -7.67
CA LEU A 238 0.48 19.95 -8.70
C LEU A 238 1.74 20.73 -9.09
N ASP A 239 2.53 21.14 -8.11
CA ASP A 239 3.77 21.88 -8.33
C ASP A 239 4.80 20.97 -9.00
N LYS A 240 4.91 19.70 -8.59
CA LYS A 240 5.78 18.72 -9.27
C LYS A 240 5.39 18.51 -10.74
N ALA A 241 4.09 18.45 -11.04
CA ALA A 241 3.58 18.35 -12.40
C ALA A 241 3.90 19.61 -13.25
N ARG A 242 3.74 20.80 -12.66
CA ARG A 242 4.09 22.09 -13.27
C ARG A 242 5.58 22.19 -13.57
N ASP A 243 6.43 21.82 -12.62
CA ASP A 243 7.89 21.83 -12.76
C ASP A 243 8.34 20.87 -13.87
N SER A 244 7.64 19.74 -14.01
CA SER A 244 7.87 18.77 -15.09
C SER A 244 7.29 19.22 -16.43
N GLY A 245 6.46 20.27 -16.46
CA GLY A 245 5.79 20.79 -17.65
C GLY A 245 4.78 19.81 -18.26
N ILE A 246 4.08 19.03 -17.42
CA ILE A 246 3.02 18.11 -17.86
C ILE A 246 1.63 18.59 -17.41
N ARG A 247 0.60 18.09 -18.08
CA ARG A 247 -0.80 18.39 -17.72
C ARG A 247 -1.12 17.83 -16.35
N ALA A 248 -1.89 18.57 -15.55
CA ALA A 248 -2.39 18.13 -14.26
C ALA A 248 -3.91 18.25 -14.20
N ALA A 249 -4.61 17.21 -13.75
CA ALA A 249 -6.06 17.21 -13.67
C ALA A 249 -6.54 16.59 -12.35
N GLN A 250 -7.68 17.07 -11.84
CA GLN A 250 -8.37 16.48 -10.69
C GLN A 250 -9.46 15.51 -11.16
N LEU A 251 -9.81 14.53 -10.34
CA LEU A 251 -11.00 13.73 -10.58
C LEU A 251 -12.26 14.60 -10.41
N PRO A 252 -13.32 14.41 -11.22
CA PRO A 252 -14.52 15.24 -11.21
C PRO A 252 -15.45 14.94 -10.01
N ILE A 253 -14.89 14.66 -8.84
CA ILE A 253 -15.63 14.26 -7.62
C ILE A 253 -16.65 15.34 -7.23
N GLY A 254 -16.25 16.61 -7.33
CA GLY A 254 -17.11 17.74 -6.94
C GLY A 254 -18.40 17.84 -7.75
N ARG A 255 -18.38 17.41 -9.02
CA ARG A 255 -19.53 17.46 -9.94
C ARG A 255 -20.60 16.43 -9.57
N TYR A 256 -20.19 15.21 -9.24
CA TYR A 256 -21.11 14.11 -8.97
C TYR A 256 -21.43 13.94 -7.48
N LEU A 257 -20.55 14.43 -6.60
CA LEU A 257 -20.66 14.23 -5.15
C LEU A 257 -20.51 15.56 -4.38
N ALA A 258 -21.36 16.52 -4.74
CA ALA A 258 -21.36 17.87 -4.16
C ALA A 258 -21.58 17.90 -2.63
N HIS A 259 -22.27 16.90 -2.07
CA HIS A 259 -22.64 16.83 -0.65
C HIS A 259 -21.78 15.86 0.20
N LEU A 260 -20.63 15.40 -0.30
CA LEU A 260 -19.69 14.63 0.52
C LEU A 260 -19.21 15.48 1.72
N PRO A 261 -19.47 15.08 2.98
CA PRO A 261 -18.98 15.79 4.17
C PRO A 261 -17.46 15.62 4.35
N THR A 262 -16.87 14.63 3.68
CA THR A 262 -15.46 14.26 3.82
C THR A 262 -14.56 15.01 2.84
N ARG A 263 -13.29 15.18 3.19
CA ARG A 263 -12.27 15.79 2.33
C ARG A 263 -12.26 15.12 0.93
N LYS A 264 -12.19 15.93 -0.12
CA LYS A 264 -12.10 15.49 -1.54
C LYS A 264 -10.72 14.96 -1.93
N VAL A 265 -9.96 14.42 -0.97
CA VAL A 265 -8.65 13.81 -1.23
C VAL A 265 -8.73 12.34 -0.85
N LEU A 266 -8.35 11.50 -1.82
CA LEU A 266 -8.49 10.05 -1.78
C LEU A 266 -7.10 9.40 -1.63
N THR A 267 -7.07 8.17 -1.14
CA THR A 267 -5.82 7.38 -1.06
C THR A 267 -5.38 6.89 -2.44
N VAL A 268 -4.12 6.44 -2.56
CA VAL A 268 -3.54 5.96 -3.83
C VAL A 268 -4.39 4.83 -4.42
N ASN A 269 -4.76 3.85 -3.59
CA ASN A 269 -5.58 2.74 -4.04
C ASN A 269 -7.02 3.17 -4.40
N GLN A 270 -7.61 4.14 -3.69
CA GLN A 270 -8.94 4.63 -4.03
C GLN A 270 -8.95 5.34 -5.38
N VAL A 271 -7.96 6.20 -5.64
CA VAL A 271 -7.81 6.84 -6.97
C VAL A 271 -7.70 5.75 -8.04
N PHE A 272 -6.79 4.79 -7.86
CA PHE A 272 -6.60 3.69 -8.81
C PHE A 272 -7.88 2.88 -9.06
N GLU A 273 -8.58 2.47 -8.00
CA GLU A 273 -9.82 1.70 -8.10
C GLU A 273 -10.93 2.48 -8.81
N ILE A 274 -11.01 3.81 -8.61
CA ILE A 274 -11.94 4.67 -9.34
C ILE A 274 -11.59 4.70 -10.82
N LEU A 275 -10.31 4.87 -11.18
CA LEU A 275 -9.88 4.84 -12.59
C LEU A 275 -10.27 3.51 -13.25
N LEU A 276 -10.01 2.40 -12.54
CA LEU A 276 -10.33 1.06 -13.02
C LEU A 276 -11.85 0.86 -13.19
N LYS A 277 -12.65 1.36 -12.24
CA LYS A 277 -14.12 1.32 -12.33
C LYS A 277 -14.66 2.21 -13.44
N TRP A 278 -14.05 3.36 -13.69
CA TRP A 278 -14.42 4.20 -14.82
C TRP A 278 -14.12 3.52 -16.15
N VAL A 279 -12.99 2.80 -16.28
CA VAL A 279 -12.70 2.03 -17.49
C VAL A 279 -13.78 0.97 -17.76
N GLU A 280 -14.28 0.32 -16.71
CA GLU A 280 -15.34 -0.70 -16.78
C GLU A 280 -16.71 -0.12 -17.14
N THR A 281 -17.08 1.03 -16.56
CA THR A 281 -18.45 1.58 -16.60
C THR A 281 -18.61 2.76 -17.56
N ARG A 282 -17.52 3.47 -17.84
CA ARG A 282 -17.47 4.79 -18.49
C ARG A 282 -18.32 5.85 -17.80
N ASP A 283 -18.59 5.66 -16.50
CA ASP A 283 -19.40 6.53 -15.67
C ASP A 283 -18.64 6.90 -14.39
N TRP A 284 -18.39 8.20 -14.20
CA TRP A 284 -17.68 8.70 -13.02
C TRP A 284 -18.49 8.56 -11.74
N GLU A 285 -19.79 8.81 -11.80
CA GLU A 285 -20.68 8.72 -10.64
C GLU A 285 -20.72 7.27 -10.13
N GLU A 286 -20.93 6.31 -11.02
CA GLU A 286 -20.90 4.88 -10.67
C GLU A 286 -19.53 4.47 -10.10
N ALA A 287 -18.44 4.91 -10.73
CA ALA A 287 -17.08 4.63 -10.25
C ALA A 287 -16.84 5.18 -8.84
N PHE A 288 -17.28 6.41 -8.54
CA PHE A 288 -17.14 6.97 -7.21
C PHE A 288 -17.99 6.23 -6.17
N TYR A 289 -19.25 5.89 -6.48
CA TYR A 289 -20.13 5.14 -5.57
C TYR A 289 -19.64 3.71 -5.29
N ALA A 290 -18.95 3.10 -6.25
CA ALA A 290 -18.39 1.76 -6.09
C ALA A 290 -17.21 1.72 -5.11
N VAL A 291 -16.43 2.79 -5.00
CA VAL A 291 -15.15 2.81 -4.27
C VAL A 291 -15.23 3.61 -2.96
N ILE A 292 -15.91 4.74 -2.94
CA ILE A 292 -15.99 5.59 -1.76
C ILE A 292 -16.98 4.95 -0.77
N PRO A 293 -16.58 4.65 0.49
CA PRO A 293 -17.44 3.95 1.44
C PRO A 293 -18.77 4.65 1.71
N LYS A 294 -19.87 3.88 1.73
CA LYS A 294 -21.23 4.41 1.83
C LYS A 294 -21.49 5.35 3.01
N ARG A 295 -20.80 5.10 4.13
CA ARG A 295 -20.85 5.93 5.35
C ARG A 295 -20.44 7.39 5.10
N LYS A 296 -19.63 7.64 4.06
CA LYS A 296 -19.21 8.99 3.68
C LYS A 296 -20.29 9.77 2.94
N PHE A 297 -21.38 9.14 2.47
CA PHE A 297 -22.48 9.84 1.77
C PHE A 297 -23.68 10.17 2.67
N GLN A 298 -23.69 9.74 3.93
CA GLN A 298 -24.81 9.98 4.84
C GLN A 298 -24.51 11.20 5.72
N ASN A 299 -25.36 12.23 5.65
CA ASN A 299 -25.28 13.40 6.52
C ASN A 299 -25.37 12.99 7.99
N GLY A 300 -24.51 13.58 8.82
CA GLY A 300 -24.23 13.15 10.17
C GLY A 300 -25.43 13.11 11.11
N LYS A 301 -25.97 11.91 11.33
CA LYS A 301 -26.49 11.59 12.66
C LYS A 301 -25.32 11.06 13.48
N PRO A 302 -24.96 11.72 14.59
CA PRO A 302 -24.02 11.13 15.54
C PRO A 302 -24.71 9.89 16.12
N GLN A 303 -24.14 8.73 15.87
CA GLN A 303 -24.41 7.58 16.72
C GLN A 303 -23.57 7.81 17.97
N GLU A 304 -24.20 8.26 19.05
CA GLU A 304 -23.62 8.15 20.39
C GLU A 304 -23.36 6.66 20.64
N ASP A 305 -22.09 6.29 20.75
CA ASP A 305 -21.57 5.45 21.82
C ASP A 305 -20.05 5.21 21.64
N GLY A 306 -19.28 5.63 22.64
CA GLY A 306 -17.94 5.10 22.94
C GLY A 306 -16.76 5.94 22.48
N ASP A 307 -16.23 6.78 23.37
CA ASP A 307 -14.90 7.37 23.34
C ASP A 307 -13.82 6.36 22.86
N GLY A 308 -13.29 6.60 21.66
CA GLY A 308 -12.33 5.73 20.99
C GLY A 308 -11.60 6.51 19.90
N GLY A 309 -10.52 7.18 20.28
CA GLY A 309 -9.70 8.01 19.39
C GLY A 309 -9.17 7.27 18.16
N ASP A 310 -9.12 8.03 17.05
CA ASP A 310 -8.37 7.83 15.80
C ASP A 310 -7.67 6.47 15.65
N ASP A 311 -8.35 5.54 14.98
CA ASP A 311 -7.82 4.25 14.52
C ASP A 311 -8.34 3.96 13.08
N ASP A 312 -8.31 4.97 12.19
CA ASP A 312 -8.63 4.80 10.75
C ASP A 312 -7.44 4.19 9.95
N ASP A 313 -6.41 3.68 10.63
CA ASP A 313 -5.16 3.13 10.05
C ASP A 313 -5.02 1.59 10.25
N ALA A 314 -6.13 0.88 10.52
CA ALA A 314 -6.09 -0.54 10.91
C ALA A 314 -6.81 -1.52 9.96
N GLN A 315 -7.11 -1.16 8.71
CA GLN A 315 -7.69 -2.09 7.72
C GLN A 315 -6.70 -2.66 6.69
N ALA A 316 -5.39 -2.41 6.83
CA ALA A 316 -4.37 -3.01 5.97
C ALA A 316 -3.76 -4.33 6.52
N GLU A 317 -4.28 -4.88 7.63
CA GLU A 317 -3.83 -6.18 8.15
C GLU A 317 -5.01 -7.16 8.29
N GLY A 318 -5.33 -7.85 7.21
CA GLY A 318 -6.27 -8.97 7.21
C GLY A 318 -6.53 -9.50 5.81
N GLU A 319 -6.18 -10.77 5.59
CA GLU A 319 -6.40 -11.58 4.38
C GLU A 319 -5.36 -11.45 3.26
N GLY A 320 -4.10 -11.76 3.60
CA GLY A 320 -3.23 -12.47 2.66
C GLY A 320 -3.84 -13.85 2.38
N GLY A 321 -4.62 -13.94 1.30
CA GLY A 321 -5.03 -15.23 0.76
C GLY A 321 -3.80 -16.01 0.34
N GLN A 322 -3.59 -17.19 0.92
CA GLN A 322 -2.69 -18.19 0.37
C GLN A 322 -3.13 -18.50 -1.06
N LEU A 323 -2.38 -17.98 -2.04
CA LEU A 323 -2.36 -18.50 -3.38
C LEU A 323 -1.49 -19.75 -3.32
N GLN A 324 -2.13 -20.92 -3.23
CA GLN A 324 -1.47 -22.19 -3.54
C GLN A 324 -1.47 -22.32 -5.06
N ASP A 325 -0.28 -22.24 -5.66
CA ASP A 325 -0.06 -22.66 -7.03
C ASP A 325 0.06 -24.20 -7.04
N GLU A 326 -1.00 -24.89 -7.46
CA GLU A 326 -0.92 -26.31 -7.82
C GLU A 326 -0.28 -26.42 -9.20
N VAL A 327 1.01 -26.79 -9.24
CA VAL A 327 1.68 -27.25 -10.46
C VAL A 327 1.24 -28.68 -10.72
N GLY A 328 0.32 -28.86 -11.66
CA GLY A 328 -0.07 -30.18 -12.16
C GLY A 328 1.09 -30.87 -12.85
N THR A 329 1.53 -32.01 -12.32
CA THR A 329 2.42 -32.93 -13.02
C THR A 329 1.58 -33.84 -13.90
N GLU A 330 1.51 -33.55 -15.21
CA GLU A 330 0.97 -34.51 -16.17
C GLU A 330 1.97 -35.65 -16.39
N LYS A 331 1.59 -36.86 -15.94
CA LYS A 331 2.24 -38.10 -16.36
C LYS A 331 1.70 -38.48 -17.74
N ALA A 332 2.55 -38.40 -18.76
CA ALA A 332 2.33 -39.12 -20.01
C ALA A 332 2.50 -40.63 -19.75
N LYS A 333 1.40 -41.37 -19.88
CA LYS A 333 1.43 -42.80 -20.19
C LYS A 333 1.30 -42.90 -21.70
N GLU A 334 2.38 -43.28 -22.37
CA GLU A 334 2.31 -43.77 -23.74
C GLU A 334 2.50 -45.29 -23.69
N GLU A 335 1.44 -45.99 -24.08
CA GLU A 335 1.46 -47.41 -24.42
C GLU A 335 2.15 -47.55 -25.78
N GLY A 336 3.18 -48.40 -25.84
CA GLY A 336 3.81 -48.84 -27.07
C GLY A 336 3.88 -50.36 -27.07
N GLU A 337 2.87 -50.96 -27.68
CA GLU A 337 2.84 -52.36 -28.07
C GLU A 337 3.72 -52.59 -29.32
N GLN A 338 4.27 -53.80 -29.46
CA GLN A 338 4.87 -54.41 -30.68
C GLN A 338 6.31 -53.93 -31.02
N THR A 339 7.31 -54.76 -31.30
CA THR A 339 7.41 -56.06 -32.00
C THR A 339 8.76 -56.74 -31.70
N SER A 340 8.79 -58.07 -31.88
CA SER A 340 9.93 -59.00 -32.05
C SER A 340 10.60 -59.59 -30.82
#